data_AF-A0A267F552-F1
#
_entry.id   AF-A0A267F552-F1
#
_cell.length_a   1.000
_cell.length_b   1.000
_cell.length_c   1.000
_cell.angle_alpha   90.00
_cell.angle_beta   90.00
_cell.angle_gamma   90.00
#
_symmetry.space_group_name_H-M   'P 1'
#
loop_
_entity.id
_entity.type
_entity.pdbx_description
1 polymer ?
#
loop_
_entity_poly.entity_id
_entity_poly.type
_entity_poly.pdbx_seq_one_letter_code
_entity_poly.pdbx_strand_id
1 'polypeptide(L)'
;MSTSPSTPSTGAGSPCIGSASSAAVSAGLKFKTELCRNFELSGSCPFANRCQFAHGPEELRGRPDRHWLYKTEPCRAFHGEGLCRYGGRCHFLH
;
A
#
# COMPACT_ATOMS: atom_id res chain seq x y z
N MET A 1 30.09 39.10 -29.76
CA MET A 1 29.90 37.64 -29.75
C MET A 1 28.44 37.39 -29.45
N SER A 2 27.66 37.05 -30.47
CA SER A 2 26.20 36.96 -30.35
C SER A 2 25.71 35.64 -30.91
N THR A 3 24.59 35.20 -30.35
CA THR A 3 23.66 34.13 -30.74
C THR A 3 23.94 32.71 -30.25
N SER A 4 23.01 32.30 -29.38
CA SER A 4 22.76 31.03 -28.69
C SER A 4 22.30 29.88 -29.63
N PRO A 5 22.04 28.65 -29.09
CA PRO A 5 21.97 27.39 -29.83
C PRO A 5 20.56 27.00 -30.31
N SER A 6 20.49 26.13 -31.32
CA SER A 6 19.22 25.56 -31.84
C SER A 6 19.33 24.04 -31.99
N THR A 7 18.55 23.32 -31.19
CA THR A 7 18.25 21.88 -31.34
C THR A 7 16.87 21.70 -31.98
N PRO A 8 16.68 20.77 -32.93
CA PRO A 8 15.35 20.26 -33.26
C PRO A 8 15.11 18.82 -32.76
N SER A 9 13.92 18.67 -32.18
CA SER A 9 13.26 17.48 -31.66
C SER A 9 12.48 16.74 -32.76
N THR A 10 12.51 15.40 -32.81
CA THR A 10 11.36 14.62 -33.31
C THR A 10 11.31 13.26 -32.60
N GLY A 11 10.25 13.03 -31.83
CA GLY A 11 10.02 11.81 -31.08
C GLY A 11 9.43 10.68 -31.92
N ALA A 12 9.73 9.46 -31.51
CA ALA A 12 8.99 8.25 -31.90
C ALA A 12 8.39 7.66 -30.62
N GLY A 13 7.07 7.58 -30.61
CA GLY A 13 6.26 7.20 -29.45
C GLY A 13 6.41 5.74 -29.07
N SER A 14 6.49 5.52 -27.76
CA SER A 14 6.33 4.23 -27.11
C SER A 14 4.88 3.75 -27.20
N PRO A 15 4.57 2.55 -27.73
CA PRO A 15 3.23 1.99 -27.58
C PRO A 15 3.04 1.51 -26.14
N CYS A 16 2.14 2.17 -25.40
CA CYS A 16 1.65 1.71 -24.12
C CYS A 16 0.64 0.57 -24.34
N ILE A 17 1.13 -0.68 -24.26
CA ILE A 17 0.27 -1.84 -24.04
C ILE A 17 -0.23 -1.79 -22.59
N GLY A 18 -1.41 -1.16 -22.43
CA GLY A 18 -2.18 -1.18 -21.20
C GLY A 18 -2.60 -2.60 -20.87
N SER A 19 -1.85 -3.24 -19.98
CA SER A 19 -2.24 -4.49 -19.36
C SER A 19 -3.40 -4.22 -18.40
N ALA A 20 -4.61 -4.59 -18.82
CA ALA A 20 -5.82 -4.54 -18.02
C ALA A 20 -5.57 -5.27 -16.69
N SER A 21 -5.59 -4.48 -15.62
CA SER A 21 -5.17 -4.92 -14.30
C SER A 21 -6.23 -5.81 -13.66
N SER A 22 -5.82 -6.98 -13.17
CA SER A 22 -6.57 -7.85 -12.25
C SER A 22 -6.86 -7.21 -10.87
N ALA A 23 -6.83 -5.89 -10.78
CA ALA A 23 -6.88 -5.10 -9.55
C ALA A 23 -8.30 -4.95 -8.96
N ALA A 24 -9.34 -5.28 -9.71
CA ALA A 24 -10.74 -5.06 -9.31
C ALA A 24 -11.25 -6.05 -8.24
N VAL A 25 -10.69 -7.26 -8.14
CA VAL A 25 -11.22 -8.30 -7.23
C VAL A 25 -10.60 -8.23 -5.82
N SER A 26 -9.43 -7.61 -5.66
CA SER A 26 -8.73 -7.51 -4.37
C SER A 26 -9.12 -6.31 -3.50
N ALA A 27 -9.88 -5.35 -4.05
CA ALA A 27 -10.23 -4.11 -3.34
C ALA A 27 -11.24 -4.33 -2.19
N GLY A 28 -12.06 -5.40 -2.25
CA GLY A 28 -13.10 -5.65 -1.24
C GLY A 28 -12.59 -6.24 0.08
N LEU A 29 -11.53 -7.06 0.05
CA LEU A 29 -11.09 -7.83 1.21
C LEU A 29 -10.29 -7.02 2.24
N LYS A 30 -9.71 -5.89 1.82
CA LYS A 30 -8.84 -5.05 2.68
C LYS A 30 -9.48 -3.71 3.05
N PHE A 31 -10.64 -3.40 2.48
CA PHE A 31 -11.32 -2.12 2.70
C PHE A 31 -11.73 -1.97 4.17
N LYS A 32 -11.28 -0.88 4.78
CA LYS A 32 -11.53 -0.50 6.16
C LYS A 32 -11.13 -1.57 7.18
N THR A 33 -10.09 -2.35 6.89
CA THR A 33 -9.58 -3.37 7.84
C THR A 33 -8.52 -2.85 8.82
N GLU A 34 -8.10 -1.59 8.66
CA GLU A 34 -7.15 -0.88 9.51
C GLU A 34 -7.60 0.56 9.73
N LEU A 35 -7.25 1.14 10.88
CA LEU A 35 -7.51 2.54 11.21
C LEU A 35 -6.67 3.48 10.34
N CYS A 36 -7.28 4.59 9.94
CA CYS A 36 -6.65 5.64 9.16
C CYS A 36 -5.76 6.50 10.05
N ARG A 37 -4.45 6.39 9.87
CA ARG A 37 -3.48 7.18 10.65
C ARG A 37 -3.65 8.69 10.51
N ASN A 38 -4.02 9.17 9.32
CA ASN A 38 -4.20 10.60 9.10
C ASN A 38 -5.39 11.14 9.89
N PHE A 39 -6.47 10.36 9.93
CA PHE A 39 -7.65 10.69 10.73
C PHE A 39 -7.35 10.58 12.22
N GLU A 40 -6.58 9.58 12.65
CA GLU A 40 -6.17 9.41 14.05
C GLU A 40 -5.29 10.58 14.55
N LEU A 41 -4.33 11.03 13.73
CA LEU A 41 -3.39 12.09 14.11
C LEU A 41 -3.99 13.50 13.98
N SER A 42 -4.77 13.74 12.93
CA SER A 42 -5.24 15.09 12.58
C SER A 42 -6.75 15.29 12.78
N GLY A 43 -7.50 14.23 13.11
CA GLY A 43 -8.97 14.27 13.16
C GLY A 43 -9.64 14.43 11.80
N SER A 44 -8.87 14.46 10.71
CA SER A 44 -9.37 14.69 9.36
C SER A 44 -8.54 13.92 8.32
N CYS A 45 -9.20 13.46 7.27
CA CYS A 45 -8.60 12.66 6.21
C CYS A 45 -8.94 13.26 4.84
N PRO A 46 -7.94 13.49 3.97
CA PRO A 46 -8.18 14.09 2.65
C PRO A 46 -9.06 13.21 1.74
N PHE A 47 -9.15 11.91 2.04
CA PHE A 47 -9.94 10.95 1.28
C PHE A 47 -11.38 10.82 1.78
N ALA A 48 -11.71 11.36 2.96
CA ALA A 48 -13.05 11.31 3.56
C ALA A 48 -13.70 9.91 3.42
N ASN A 49 -14.91 9.83 2.89
CA ASN A 49 -15.66 8.58 2.75
C ASN A 49 -15.07 7.59 1.73
N ARG A 50 -14.12 8.02 0.90
CA ARG A 50 -13.37 7.16 -0.05
C ARG A 50 -12.10 6.59 0.58
N CYS A 51 -11.83 6.87 1.85
CA CYS A 51 -10.68 6.30 2.53
C CYS A 51 -10.81 4.77 2.58
N GLN A 52 -9.75 4.07 2.17
CA GLN A 52 -9.67 2.62 2.27
C GLN A 52 -9.39 2.15 3.70
N PHE A 53 -9.15 3.07 4.62
CA PHE A 53 -8.93 2.84 6.04
C PHE A 53 -10.13 3.37 6.84
N ALA A 54 -10.35 2.83 8.03
CA ALA A 54 -11.45 3.22 8.90
C ALA A 54 -11.14 4.53 9.65
N HIS A 55 -12.08 5.48 9.73
CA HIS A 55 -11.92 6.69 10.56
C HIS A 55 -12.36 6.48 12.01
N GLY A 56 -12.79 5.28 12.37
CA GLY A 56 -13.11 4.92 13.73
C GLY A 56 -13.33 3.41 13.87
N PRO A 57 -13.50 2.91 15.10
CA PRO A 57 -13.78 1.50 15.35
C PRO A 57 -15.11 1.06 14.72
N GLU A 58 -16.05 1.97 14.54
CA GLU A 58 -17.36 1.71 13.92
C GLU A 58 -17.26 1.39 12.42
N GLU A 59 -16.26 1.97 11.75
CA GLU A 59 -15.98 1.70 10.34
C GLU A 59 -14.98 0.54 10.14
N LEU A 60 -14.30 0.11 11.21
CA LEU A 60 -13.25 -0.88 11.18
C LEU A 60 -13.85 -2.28 10.99
N ARG A 61 -13.71 -2.81 9.78
CA ARG A 61 -14.07 -4.18 9.46
C ARG A 61 -13.03 -5.11 10.05
N GLY A 62 -13.49 -6.17 10.72
CA GLY A 62 -12.61 -7.24 11.17
C GLY A 62 -11.75 -7.75 10.02
N ARG A 63 -10.46 -7.97 10.27
CA ARG A 63 -9.61 -8.69 9.31
C ARG A 63 -10.32 -10.02 9.00
N PRO A 64 -10.44 -10.43 7.72
CA PRO A 64 -10.96 -11.76 7.42
C PRO A 64 -10.16 -12.78 8.22
N ASP A 65 -10.88 -13.79 8.74
CA ASP A 65 -10.35 -14.82 9.62
C ASP A 65 -8.96 -15.25 9.15
N ARG A 66 -7.96 -14.94 9.98
CA ARG A 66 -6.58 -15.20 9.63
C ARG A 66 -6.44 -16.70 9.62
N HIS A 67 -6.15 -17.24 8.45
CA HIS A 67 -5.88 -18.65 8.23
C HIS A 67 -5.16 -19.28 9.42
N TRP A 68 -5.59 -20.46 9.85
CA TRP A 68 -5.05 -21.24 10.96
C TRP A 68 -3.52 -21.36 11.01
N LEU A 69 -2.81 -21.20 9.88
CA LEU A 69 -1.34 -21.10 9.84
C LEU A 69 -0.77 -19.67 9.93
N TYR A 70 -1.49 -18.71 10.50
CA TYR A 70 -0.97 -17.36 10.70
C TYR A 70 0.09 -17.36 11.81
N LYS A 71 1.29 -16.84 11.52
CA LYS A 71 2.44 -16.82 12.45
C LYS A 71 2.77 -18.21 13.02
N THR A 72 2.81 -19.23 12.17
CA THR A 72 3.31 -20.56 12.60
C THR A 72 4.82 -20.71 12.44
N GLU A 73 5.43 -19.99 11.50
CA GLU A 73 6.85 -20.09 11.17
C GLU A 73 7.63 -18.84 11.66
N PRO A 74 8.90 -19.01 12.12
CA PRO A 74 9.75 -17.89 12.55
C PRO A 74 10.23 -17.03 11.39
N CYS A 75 10.28 -15.73 11.62
CA CYS A 75 10.79 -14.75 10.66
C CYS A 75 12.31 -14.85 10.60
N ARG A 76 12.83 -15.36 9.48
CA ARG A 76 14.28 -15.48 9.25
C ARG A 76 15.02 -14.15 9.40
N ALA A 77 14.46 -13.05 8.89
CA ALA A 77 15.09 -11.72 9.00
C ALA A 77 15.13 -11.23 10.45
N PHE A 78 14.06 -11.41 11.22
CA PHE A 78 14.03 -10.99 12.61
C PHE A 78 14.97 -11.84 13.49
N HIS A 79 14.94 -13.17 13.35
CA HIS A 79 15.79 -14.05 14.16
C HIS A 79 17.25 -14.09 13.68
N GLY A 80 17.54 -13.73 12.43
CA GLY A 80 18.89 -13.67 11.88
C GLY A 80 19.57 -12.32 12.11
N GLU A 81 18.86 -11.21 11.88
CA GLU A 81 19.43 -9.85 11.88
C GLU A 81 18.92 -8.99 13.05
N GLY A 82 17.91 -9.46 13.80
CA GLY A 82 17.26 -8.69 14.87
C GLY A 82 16.27 -7.63 14.38
N LEU A 83 16.12 -7.45 13.06
CA LEU A 83 15.29 -6.40 12.47
C LEU A 83 14.47 -6.94 11.28
N CYS A 84 13.16 -6.76 11.34
CA CYS A 84 12.28 -7.06 10.22
C CYS A 84 11.64 -5.78 9.66
N ARG A 85 11.85 -5.52 8.36
CA ARG A 85 11.33 -4.35 7.64
C ARG A 85 9.80 -4.26 7.64
N TYR A 86 9.12 -5.38 7.85
CA TYR A 86 7.66 -5.46 7.91
C TYR A 86 7.08 -5.19 9.30
N GLY A 87 7.91 -5.25 10.36
CA GLY A 87 7.49 -4.98 11.74
C GLY A 87 6.25 -5.79 12.16
N GLY A 88 5.31 -5.16 12.87
CA GLY A 88 4.06 -5.79 13.31
C GLY A 88 3.12 -6.26 12.20
N ARG A 89 3.42 -5.94 10.93
CA ARG A 89 2.69 -6.46 9.76
C ARG A 89 3.29 -7.75 9.21
N CYS A 90 4.39 -8.24 9.78
CA CYS A 90 4.98 -9.49 9.34
C CYS A 90 4.03 -10.67 9.59
N HIS A 91 3.93 -11.55 8.60
CA HIS A 91 3.10 -12.76 8.67
C HIS A 91 3.76 -13.92 9.44
N PHE A 92 5.04 -13.77 9.79
CA PHE A 92 5.84 -14.72 10.54
C PHE A 92 5.97 -14.29 12.02
N LEU A 93 6.46 -15.20 12.88
CA LEU A 93 6.78 -14.91 14.27
C LEU A 93 8.08 -14.06 14.33
N HIS A 94 8.08 -13.00 15.11
CA HIS A 94 9.27 -12.22 15.47
C HIS A 94 9.61 -12.58 16.90
#